data_AF-A0A938DL25-F1
#
_entry.id   AF-A0A938DL25-F1
#
_cell.length_a   1.000
_cell.length_b   1.000
_cell.length_c   1.000
_cell.angle_alpha   90.00
_cell.angle_beta   90.00
_cell.angle_gamma   90.00
#
_symmetry.space_group_name_H-M   'P 1'
#
loop_
_entity.id
_entity.type
_entity.pdbx_description
1 polymer ?
#
loop_
_entity_poly.entity_id
_entity_poly.type
_entity_poly.pdbx_seq_one_letter_code
_entity_poly.pdbx_strand_id
1 'polypeptide(L)'
;MEGTDHDMGVRVVLLLPTSSYRTADFVAAGRRLGVDLVVASDRLSPALARDGVRAVELPFDDPDRAAAVLADLDGRGPVDGVVAVDDQGVVVAARA
;
A
#
# COMPACT_ATOMS: atom_id res chain seq x y z
N MET A 1 6.48 13.74 25.48
CA MET A 1 5.46 13.98 24.44
C MET A 1 6.00 13.28 23.21
N GLU A 2 5.44 12.10 22.95
CA GLU A 2 5.96 11.07 22.04
C GLU A 2 6.22 11.65 20.64
N GLY A 3 7.48 11.68 20.22
CA GLY A 3 7.82 11.90 18.83
C GLY A 3 7.44 10.63 18.09
N THR A 4 6.33 10.65 17.38
CA THR A 4 5.95 9.60 16.43
C THR A 4 7.08 9.39 15.42
N ASP A 5 7.42 8.13 15.13
CA ASP A 5 8.50 7.60 14.26
C ASP A 5 8.59 8.16 12.81
N HIS A 6 7.87 9.25 12.47
CA HIS A 6 7.86 9.94 11.17
C HIS A 6 9.22 10.55 10.76
N ASP A 7 10.29 10.36 11.54
CA ASP A 7 11.65 10.79 11.18
C ASP A 7 12.23 9.94 10.01
N MET A 8 11.59 8.82 9.67
CA MET A 8 12.01 7.89 8.61
C MET A 8 11.35 8.10 7.23
N GLY A 9 10.58 9.18 7.03
CA GLY A 9 9.92 9.51 5.77
C GLY A 9 8.50 8.94 5.64
N VAL A 10 7.63 9.67 4.95
CA VAL A 10 6.18 9.36 4.88
C VAL A 10 5.96 8.01 4.18
N ARG A 11 5.31 7.06 4.84
CA ARG A 11 5.01 5.72 4.33
C ARG A 11 3.55 5.60 3.90
N VAL A 12 3.33 5.24 2.64
CA VAL A 12 1.99 5.15 2.05
C VAL A 12 1.75 3.77 1.46
N VAL A 13 0.60 3.18 1.76
CA VAL A 13 0.12 1.95 1.12
C VAL A 13 -0.80 2.30 -0.05
N LEU A 14 -0.47 1.79 -1.24
CA LEU A 14 -1.32 1.89 -2.42
C LEU A 14 -2.06 0.59 -2.68
N LEU A 15 -3.38 0.64 -2.73
CA LEU A 15 -4.23 -0.48 -3.11
C LEU A 15 -4.35 -0.51 -4.64
N LEU A 16 -3.66 -1.46 -5.27
CA LEU A 16 -3.53 -1.63 -6.71
C LEU A 16 -3.97 -3.05 -7.09
N PRO A 17 -5.21 -3.26 -7.54
CA PRO A 17 -5.63 -4.55 -8.06
C PRO A 17 -4.78 -4.95 -9.28
N THR A 18 -4.56 -6.25 -9.48
CA THR A 18 -3.66 -6.81 -10.51
C THR A 18 -4.03 -6.38 -11.94
N SER A 19 -5.27 -5.96 -12.16
CA SER A 19 -5.76 -5.46 -13.46
C SER A 19 -5.34 -4.01 -13.78
N SER A 20 -4.66 -3.31 -12.87
CA SER A 20 -4.31 -1.91 -13.07
C SER A 20 -3.08 -1.74 -13.98
N TYR A 21 -3.27 -1.04 -15.10
CA TYR A 21 -2.23 -0.67 -16.08
C TYR A 21 -1.23 0.37 -15.55
N ARG A 22 -1.46 0.96 -14.35
CA ARG A 22 -0.78 2.19 -13.90
C ARG A 22 0.24 2.02 -12.77
N THR A 23 0.51 0.78 -12.31
CA THR A 23 1.40 0.52 -11.17
C THR A 23 2.76 1.23 -11.28
N ALA A 24 3.40 1.19 -12.44
CA ALA A 24 4.71 1.81 -12.67
C ALA A 24 4.66 3.35 -12.50
N ASP A 25 3.59 4.01 -12.94
CA ASP A 25 3.43 5.46 -12.83
C ASP A 25 3.30 5.90 -11.37
N PHE A 26 2.54 5.14 -10.57
CA PHE A 26 2.39 5.42 -9.14
C PHE A 26 3.68 5.17 -8.36
N VAL A 27 4.41 4.12 -8.70
CA VAL A 27 5.74 3.86 -8.12
C VAL A 27 6.72 4.98 -8.45
N ALA A 28 6.74 5.44 -9.71
CA ALA A 28 7.57 6.56 -10.13
C ALA A 28 7.17 7.85 -9.41
N ALA A 29 5.87 8.11 -9.22
CA ALA A 29 5.38 9.26 -8.46
C ALA A 29 5.82 9.21 -6.99
N GLY A 30 5.67 8.06 -6.33
CA GLY A 30 6.09 7.88 -4.94
C GLY A 30 7.58 8.15 -4.74
N ARG A 31 8.42 7.64 -5.65
CA ARG A 31 9.87 7.93 -5.67
C ARG A 31 10.18 9.42 -5.84
N ARG A 32 9.47 10.11 -6.72
CA ARG A 32 9.66 11.56 -6.93
C ARG A 32 9.22 12.38 -5.72
N LEU A 33 8.26 11.89 -4.96
CA LEU A 33 7.78 12.51 -3.71
C LEU A 33 8.63 12.14 -2.50
N GLY A 34 9.54 11.16 -2.62
CA GLY A 34 10.37 10.70 -1.51
C GLY A 34 9.60 9.95 -0.43
N VAL A 35 8.46 9.35 -0.79
CA VAL A 35 7.63 8.54 0.14
C VAL A 35 8.03 7.07 0.08
N ASP A 36 7.99 6.38 1.21
CA ASP A 36 8.14 4.92 1.25
C ASP A 36 6.83 4.26 0.80
N LEU A 37 6.85 3.70 -0.40
CA LEU A 37 5.67 3.15 -1.03
C LEU A 37 5.57 1.65 -0.75
N VAL A 38 4.41 1.22 -0.26
CA VAL A 38 4.02 -0.19 -0.19
C VAL A 38 2.89 -0.43 -1.17
N VAL A 39 3.04 -1.40 -2.06
CA VAL A 39 1.97 -1.78 -3.00
C VAL A 39 1.20 -2.96 -2.44
N ALA A 40 -0.11 -2.82 -2.30
CA ALA A 40 -0.99 -3.89 -1.89
C ALA A 40 -1.86 -4.34 -3.07
N SER A 41 -1.89 -5.64 -3.37
CA SER A 41 -2.55 -6.18 -4.55
C SER A 41 -3.26 -7.51 -4.23
N ASP A 42 -4.30 -7.88 -5.00
CA ASP A 42 -4.94 -9.20 -4.89
C ASP A 42 -4.03 -10.33 -5.31
N ARG A 43 -3.07 -10.06 -6.20
CA ARG A 43 -2.02 -11.01 -6.55
C ARG A 43 -0.69 -10.31 -6.76
N LEU A 44 0.34 -10.87 -6.15
CA LEU A 44 1.70 -10.41 -6.38
C LEU A 44 2.17 -10.75 -7.79
N SER A 45 2.33 -9.71 -8.62
CA SER A 45 2.90 -9.84 -9.95
C SER A 45 4.44 -9.87 -9.89
N PRO A 46 5.13 -10.70 -10.69
CA PRO A 46 6.60 -10.70 -10.77
C PRO A 46 7.21 -9.34 -11.17
N ALA A 47 6.43 -8.49 -11.83
CA ALA A 47 6.82 -7.13 -12.18
C ALA A 47 7.08 -6.25 -10.95
N LEU A 48 6.25 -6.36 -9.90
CA LEU A 48 6.38 -5.60 -8.65
C LEU A 48 7.72 -5.88 -7.95
N ALA A 49 8.15 -7.15 -7.98
CA ALA A 49 9.43 -7.56 -7.40
C ALA A 49 10.63 -6.97 -8.16
N ARG A 50 10.50 -6.72 -9.47
CA ARG A 50 11.58 -6.11 -10.28
C ARG A 50 11.72 -4.61 -10.02
N ASP A 51 10.66 -3.95 -9.63
CA ASP A 51 10.67 -2.52 -9.35
C ASP A 51 11.24 -2.20 -7.97
N GLY A 52 11.62 -3.19 -7.14
CA GLY A 52 12.24 -2.96 -5.83
C GLY A 52 11.30 -2.29 -4.81
N VAL A 53 10.00 -2.44 -5.00
CA VAL A 53 8.95 -1.91 -4.13
C VAL A 53 8.47 -3.02 -3.19
N ARG A 54 8.20 -2.68 -1.93
CA ARG A 54 7.56 -3.63 -1.00
C ARG A 54 6.15 -3.91 -1.47
N ALA A 55 5.82 -5.18 -1.62
CA ALA A 55 4.48 -5.60 -2.03
C ALA A 55 3.85 -6.53 -0.98
N VAL A 56 2.55 -6.36 -0.74
CA VAL A 56 1.74 -7.20 0.14
C VAL A 56 0.52 -7.70 -0.61
N GLU A 57 0.12 -8.94 -0.35
CA GLU A 57 -1.11 -9.50 -0.92
C GLU A 57 -2.30 -9.15 -0.02
N LEU A 58 -3.39 -8.66 -0.61
CA LEU A 58 -4.63 -8.32 0.09
C LEU A 58 -5.84 -8.99 -0.57
N PRO A 59 -6.71 -9.65 0.21
CA PRO A 59 -7.98 -10.17 -0.31
C PRO A 59 -8.97 -9.03 -0.51
N PHE A 60 -9.02 -8.41 -1.69
CA PHE A 60 -9.98 -7.32 -1.97
C PHE A 60 -11.45 -7.78 -1.93
N ASP A 61 -11.70 -9.09 -2.03
CA ASP A 61 -13.02 -9.71 -1.89
C ASP A 61 -13.49 -9.84 -0.42
N ASP A 62 -12.58 -9.68 0.55
CA ASP A 62 -12.86 -9.70 1.98
C ASP A 62 -12.25 -8.46 2.66
N PRO A 63 -12.97 -7.32 2.67
CA PRO A 63 -12.40 -6.06 3.13
C PRO A 63 -12.05 -6.02 4.61
N ASP A 64 -12.70 -6.83 5.44
CA ASP A 64 -12.41 -6.91 6.87
C ASP A 64 -11.08 -7.64 7.10
N ARG A 65 -10.87 -8.73 6.35
CA ARG A 65 -9.58 -9.42 6.35
C ARG A 65 -8.47 -8.56 5.76
N ALA A 66 -8.75 -7.79 4.71
CA ALA A 66 -7.79 -6.87 4.13
C ALA A 66 -7.37 -5.77 5.12
N ALA A 67 -8.33 -5.17 5.85
CA ALA A 67 -8.04 -4.20 6.90
C ALA A 67 -7.19 -4.82 8.03
N ALA A 68 -7.46 -6.07 8.43
CA ALA A 68 -6.64 -6.76 9.42
C ALA A 68 -5.17 -6.95 8.97
N VAL A 69 -4.94 -7.23 7.67
CA VAL A 69 -3.58 -7.30 7.11
C VAL A 69 -2.90 -5.94 7.12
N LEU A 70 -3.64 -4.86 6.83
CA LEU A 70 -3.09 -3.48 6.90
C LEU A 70 -2.75 -3.08 8.34
N ALA A 71 -3.56 -3.47 9.32
CA ALA A 71 -3.27 -3.24 10.73
C ALA A 71 -2.03 -4.01 11.21
N ASP A 72 -1.83 -5.25 10.75
CA ASP A 72 -0.59 -6.01 11.03
C ASP A 72 0.64 -5.37 10.34
N LEU A 73 0.46 -4.79 9.15
CA LEU A 73 1.51 -4.07 8.45
C LEU A 73 1.94 -2.80 9.22
N ASP A 74 0.98 -2.05 9.76
CA ASP A 74 1.19 -0.87 10.60
C ASP A 74 1.91 -1.23 11.92
N GLY A 75 1.51 -2.34 12.56
CA GLY A 75 2.18 -2.85 13.76
C GLY A 75 3.66 -3.25 13.56
N ARG A 76 4.09 -3.51 12.31
CA ARG A 76 5.48 -3.81 11.94
C ARG A 76 6.29 -2.57 11.55
N GLY A 77 5.62 -1.44 11.39
CA GLY A 77 6.18 -0.14 11.07
C GLY A 77 5.05 0.80 10.66
N PRO A 78 4.99 2.03 11.20
CA PRO A 78 3.84 2.91 11.03
C PRO A 78 3.54 3.20 9.56
N VAL A 79 2.26 3.24 9.22
CA VAL A 79 1.74 3.62 7.91
C VAL A 79 1.02 4.96 8.05
N ASP A 80 1.42 5.96 7.26
CA ASP A 80 0.87 7.32 7.35
C ASP A 80 -0.39 7.51 6.50
N GLY A 81 -0.67 6.57 5.60
CA GLY A 81 -1.89 6.59 4.81
C GLY A 81 -2.07 5.38 3.90
N VAL A 82 -3.34 5.12 3.59
CA VAL A 82 -3.77 4.09 2.63
C VAL A 82 -4.53 4.77 1.51
N VAL A 83 -4.15 4.51 0.27
CA VAL A 83 -4.73 5.14 -0.92
C VAL A 83 -5.23 4.06 -1.87
N ALA A 84 -6.54 4.06 -2.12
CA ALA A 84 -7.14 3.25 -3.18
C ALA A 84 -6.95 3.91 -4.54
N VAL A 85 -6.38 3.18 -5.49
CA VAL A 85 -6.19 3.66 -6.88
C VAL A 85 -7.41 3.40 -7.76
N ASP A 86 -8.22 2.41 -7.39
CA ASP A 86 -9.41 1.95 -8.11
C ASP A 86 -10.55 1.67 -7.12
N ASP A 87 -11.78 1.63 -7.63
CA ASP A 87 -13.02 1.46 -6.87
C ASP A 87 -13.02 0.18 -6.03
N GLN A 88 -12.37 -0.88 -6.53
CA GLN A 88 -12.23 -2.16 -5.82
C GLN A 88 -11.51 -2.01 -4.47
N GLY A 89 -10.57 -1.07 -4.34
CA GLY A 89 -9.81 -0.84 -3.12
C GLY A 89 -10.48 0.13 -2.14
N VAL A 90 -11.49 0.89 -2.55
CA VAL A 90 -12.03 2.01 -1.76
C VAL A 90 -12.62 1.55 -0.43
N VAL A 91 -13.35 0.42 -0.43
CA VAL A 91 -13.94 -0.13 0.80
C VAL A 91 -12.85 -0.60 1.77
N VAL A 92 -11.78 -1.19 1.25
CA VAL A 92 -10.62 -1.60 2.07
C VAL A 92 -9.92 -0.39 2.66
N ALA A 93 -9.64 0.64 1.85
CA ALA A 93 -8.99 1.86 2.32
C ALA A 93 -9.80 2.58 3.41
N ALA A 94 -11.13 2.58 3.30
CA ALA A 94 -12.00 3.20 4.31
C ALA A 94 -12.08 2.43 5.63
N ARG A 95 -11.69 1.14 5.65
CA ARG A 95 -11.71 0.28 6.84
C ARG A 95 -10.34 0.10 7.48
N ALA A 96 -9.29 0.57 6.82
CA ALA A 96 -7.91 0.45 7.25
C ALA A 96 -7.58 1.39 8.42
#